data_AF-A0A3E1DGG8-F1
#
_entry.id   AF-A0A3E1DGG8-F1
#
_cell.length_a   1.000
_cell.length_b   1.000
_cell.length_c   1.000
_cell.angle_alpha   90.00
_cell.angle_beta   90.00
_cell.angle_gamma   90.00
#
_symmetry.space_group_name_H-M   'P 1'
#
loop_
_entity.id
_entity.type
_entity.pdbx_description
1 polymer ?
#
loop_
_entity_poly.entity_id
_entity_poly.type
_entity_poly.pdbx_seq_one_letter_code
_entity_poly.pdbx_strand_id
1 'polypeptide(L)'
;MKTSARNTLKGTVVTVIDGAVNSEVTLRLESGVTVYAIVTIESARLLGLVPGKAAYALIKSSWVILTLADEKIITSARNRLCGVVNRIEKGAVNTEVTLDFGNDNTLVAIITNESQNLLKFSIGSPACALIKASNVLLAVDA
;
A
#
# COMPACT_ATOMS: atom_id res chain seq x y z
N MET A 1 13.31 -10.24 7.77
CA MET A 1 13.27 -10.05 6.31
C MET A 1 13.98 -8.75 5.93
N LYS A 2 14.73 -8.72 4.82
CA LYS A 2 15.24 -7.48 4.20
C LYS A 2 14.66 -7.37 2.79
N THR A 3 14.14 -6.21 2.40
CA THR A 3 13.50 -5.98 1.09
C THR A 3 13.76 -4.55 0.63
N SER A 4 13.67 -4.31 -0.69
CA SER A 4 13.74 -2.97 -1.27
C SER A 4 12.39 -2.23 -1.24
N ALA A 5 11.30 -2.91 -0.90
CA ALA A 5 10.01 -2.26 -0.66
C ALA A 5 10.11 -1.39 0.59
N ARG A 6 9.84 -0.09 0.46
CA ARG A 6 9.88 0.86 1.58
C ARG A 6 8.65 0.76 2.49
N ASN A 7 7.57 0.15 1.98
CA ASN A 7 6.34 -0.03 2.72
C ASN A 7 6.24 -1.51 3.09
N THR A 8 6.28 -1.80 4.39
CA THR A 8 6.06 -3.12 4.95
C THR A 8 4.96 -3.01 5.98
N LEU A 9 3.76 -3.47 5.62
CA LEU A 9 2.57 -3.38 6.47
C LEU A 9 2.27 -4.77 7.04
N LYS A 10 2.39 -4.93 8.35
CA LYS A 10 2.07 -6.19 9.04
C LYS A 10 0.56 -6.31 9.23
N GLY A 11 0.02 -7.51 8.98
CA GLY A 11 -1.38 -7.79 9.23
C GLY A 11 -1.68 -9.28 9.34
N THR A 12 -2.96 -9.58 9.52
CA THR A 12 -3.50 -10.93 9.57
C THR A 12 -4.35 -11.18 8.35
N VAL A 13 -4.17 -12.32 7.69
CA VAL A 13 -5.02 -12.77 6.59
C VAL A 13 -6.44 -12.96 7.12
N VAL A 14 -7.41 -12.29 6.51
CA VAL A 14 -8.84 -12.42 6.84
C VAL A 14 -9.51 -13.37 5.85
N THR A 15 -9.22 -13.22 4.56
CA THR A 15 -9.79 -14.06 3.50
C THR A 15 -8.75 -14.38 2.44
N VAL A 16 -8.91 -15.55 1.82
CA VAL A 16 -8.22 -15.95 0.59
C VAL A 16 -9.30 -16.48 -0.35
N ILE A 17 -9.45 -15.85 -1.50
CA ILE A 17 -10.43 -16.23 -2.52
C ILE A 17 -9.66 -16.65 -3.76
N ASP A 18 -9.64 -17.95 -4.03
CA ASP A 18 -8.98 -18.50 -5.21
C ASP A 18 -9.84 -18.28 -6.46
N GLY A 19 -9.21 -17.72 -7.50
CA GLY A 19 -9.73 -17.73 -8.86
C GLY A 19 -9.19 -18.92 -9.66
N ALA A 20 -9.15 -18.79 -10.99
CA ALA A 20 -8.54 -19.81 -11.86
C ALA A 20 -7.00 -19.71 -11.94
N VAL A 21 -6.45 -18.49 -11.79
CA VAL A 21 -5.00 -18.20 -11.94
C VAL A 21 -4.44 -17.43 -10.74
N ASN A 22 -5.23 -16.50 -10.20
CA ASN A 22 -4.83 -15.64 -9.09
C ASN A 22 -5.75 -15.84 -7.89
N SER A 23 -5.23 -15.56 -6.70
CA SER A 23 -5.98 -15.47 -5.46
C SER A 23 -6.07 -14.01 -5.02
N GLU A 24 -7.26 -13.56 -4.62
CA GLU A 24 -7.42 -12.32 -3.86
C GLU A 24 -7.21 -12.63 -2.38
N VAL A 25 -6.28 -11.92 -1.75
CA VAL A 25 -5.95 -12.05 -0.33
C VAL A 25 -6.28 -10.74 0.36
N THR A 26 -7.03 -10.82 1.45
CA THR A 26 -7.37 -9.67 2.28
C THR A 26 -6.57 -9.73 3.58
N LEU A 27 -5.78 -8.71 3.87
CA LEU A 27 -5.11 -8.51 5.15
C LEU A 27 -5.84 -7.46 6.00
N ARG A 28 -5.91 -7.68 7.30
CA ARG A 28 -6.30 -6.69 8.31
C ARG A 28 -5.06 -6.27 9.09
N LEU A 29 -4.74 -5.00 9.08
CA LEU A 29 -3.70 -4.41 9.93
C LEU A 29 -4.23 -4.30 11.37
N GLU A 30 -3.34 -4.20 12.35
CA GLU A 30 -3.72 -3.97 13.76
C GLU A 30 -4.55 -2.69 13.94
N SER A 31 -4.30 -1.68 13.11
CA SER A 31 -5.07 -0.43 13.06
C SER A 31 -6.52 -0.58 12.60
N GLY A 32 -6.91 -1.77 12.14
CA GLY A 32 -8.22 -2.00 11.54
C GLY A 32 -8.28 -1.69 10.05
N VAL A 33 -7.21 -1.17 9.43
CA VAL A 33 -7.14 -0.93 7.98
C VAL A 33 -7.14 -2.26 7.21
N THR A 34 -7.86 -2.32 6.08
CA THR A 34 -7.80 -3.45 5.15
C THR A 34 -6.80 -3.19 4.03
N VAL A 35 -5.98 -4.19 3.70
CA VAL A 35 -5.15 -4.21 2.49
C VAL A 35 -5.50 -5.43 1.65
N TYR A 36 -5.75 -5.22 0.37
CA TYR A 36 -6.05 -6.24 -0.63
C TYR A 36 -4.82 -6.49 -1.51
N ALA A 37 -4.52 -7.76 -1.73
CA ALA A 37 -3.46 -8.21 -2.63
C ALA A 37 -4.01 -9.21 -3.64
N ILE A 38 -3.49 -9.17 -4.87
CA ILE A 38 -3.71 -10.21 -5.89
C ILE A 38 -2.37 -10.88 -6.13
N VAL A 39 -2.29 -12.17 -5.84
CA VAL A 39 -1.10 -13.01 -6.04
C VAL A 39 -1.47 -14.24 -6.86
N THR A 40 -0.49 -14.96 -7.40
CA THR A 40 -0.79 -16.25 -8.04
C THR A 40 -1.28 -17.25 -7.00
N ILE A 41 -2.14 -18.18 -7.41
CA ILE A 41 -2.60 -19.28 -6.53
C ILE A 41 -1.41 -20.08 -6.00
N GLU A 42 -0.41 -20.31 -6.85
CA GLU A 42 0.84 -20.97 -6.46
C GLU A 42 1.56 -20.21 -5.33
N SER A 43 1.65 -18.88 -5.43
CA SER A 43 2.25 -18.06 -4.37
C SER A 43 1.45 -18.12 -3.08
N ALA A 44 0.11 -18.06 -3.16
CA ALA A 44 -0.75 -18.15 -1.98
C ALA A 44 -0.59 -19.49 -1.25
N ARG A 45 -0.52 -20.59 -2.02
CA ARG A 45 -0.28 -21.94 -1.48
C ARG A 45 1.12 -22.11 -0.92
N LEU A 46 2.14 -21.64 -1.64
CA LEU A 46 3.55 -21.70 -1.21
C LEU A 46 3.77 -20.95 0.10
N LEU A 47 3.18 -19.76 0.23
CA LEU A 47 3.22 -18.96 1.46
C LEU A 47 2.27 -19.49 2.53
N GLY A 48 1.47 -20.53 2.24
CA GLY A 48 0.49 -21.13 3.12
C GLY A 48 -0.53 -20.12 3.66
N LEU A 49 -0.98 -19.19 2.82
CA LEU A 49 -1.92 -18.12 3.22
C LEU A 49 -3.29 -18.71 3.50
N VAL A 50 -3.77 -18.53 4.73
CA VAL A 50 -5.09 -18.96 5.21
C VAL A 50 -5.59 -17.94 6.22
N PRO A 51 -6.93 -17.80 6.42
CA PRO A 51 -7.47 -16.94 7.47
C PRO A 51 -6.81 -17.18 8.82
N GLY A 52 -6.48 -16.09 9.53
CA GLY A 52 -5.78 -16.12 10.81
C GLY A 52 -4.25 -16.10 10.72
N LYS A 53 -3.66 -16.36 9.54
CA LYS A 53 -2.20 -16.34 9.39
C LYS A 53 -1.65 -14.92 9.39
N ALA A 54 -0.56 -14.68 10.12
CA ALA A 54 0.20 -13.44 10.05
C ALA A 54 0.96 -13.32 8.72
N ALA A 55 0.92 -12.15 8.10
CA ALA A 55 1.61 -11.85 6.84
C ALA A 55 2.00 -10.37 6.77
N TYR A 56 2.85 -10.05 5.79
CA TYR A 56 3.30 -8.69 5.49
C TYR A 56 2.90 -8.34 4.06
N ALA A 57 2.25 -7.18 3.89
CA ALA A 57 2.08 -6.54 2.60
C ALA A 57 3.31 -5.67 2.30
N LEU A 58 4.01 -5.99 1.22
CA LEU A 58 5.18 -5.27 0.74
C LEU A 58 4.81 -4.47 -0.50
N ILE A 59 4.96 -3.14 -0.42
CA ILE A 59 4.57 -2.23 -1.49
C ILE A 59 5.78 -1.36 -1.86
N LYS A 60 6.20 -1.43 -3.12
CA LYS A 60 7.26 -0.55 -3.63
C LYS A 60 6.73 0.89 -3.68
N SER A 61 7.51 1.87 -3.23
CA SER A 61 7.07 3.27 -3.20
C SER A 61 6.66 3.84 -4.56
N SER A 62 7.26 3.33 -5.64
CA SER A 62 6.92 3.71 -7.02
C SER A 62 5.61 3.09 -7.54
N TRP A 63 4.94 2.25 -6.75
CA TRP A 63 3.61 1.72 -7.06
C TRP A 63 2.49 2.47 -6.35
N VAL A 64 2.84 3.42 -5.48
CA VAL A 64 1.90 4.24 -4.74
C VAL A 64 1.58 5.47 -5.58
N ILE A 65 0.30 5.66 -5.92
CA ILE A 65 -0.19 6.89 -6.53
C ILE A 65 -0.76 7.77 -5.41
N LEU A 66 -0.39 9.05 -5.39
CA LEU A 66 -0.99 10.01 -4.46
C LEU A 66 -2.06 10.85 -5.16
N THR A 67 -3.16 11.08 -4.46
CA THR A 67 -4.23 11.99 -4.87
C THR A 67 -4.50 13.00 -3.76
N LEU A 68 -5.15 14.10 -4.12
CA LEU A 68 -5.84 14.93 -3.13
C LEU A 68 -6.85 14.08 -2.35
N ALA A 69 -7.13 14.47 -1.11
CA ALA A 69 -8.15 13.83 -0.28
C ALA A 69 -9.57 14.18 -0.75
N ASP A 70 -9.92 13.76 -1.97
CA ASP A 70 -11.25 13.87 -2.53
C ASP A 70 -11.95 12.51 -2.45
N GLU A 71 -13.10 12.47 -1.78
CA GLU A 71 -13.93 11.27 -1.62
C GLU A 71 -14.66 10.87 -2.90
N LYS A 72 -14.76 11.77 -3.88
CA LYS A 72 -15.46 11.53 -5.15
C LYS A 72 -14.61 10.75 -6.16
N ILE A 73 -13.32 10.59 -5.90
CA ILE A 73 -12.43 9.85 -6.78
C ILE A 73 -12.72 8.35 -6.67
N ILE A 74 -13.32 7.80 -7.73
CA ILE A 74 -13.55 6.36 -7.90
C ILE A 74 -12.45 5.80 -8.82
N THR A 75 -11.75 4.76 -8.39
CA THR A 75 -10.72 4.10 -9.18
C THR A 75 -10.79 2.58 -9.06
N SER A 76 -10.06 1.88 -9.91
CA SER A 76 -9.88 0.43 -9.79
C SER A 76 -8.81 0.01 -8.76
N ALA A 77 -8.13 0.97 -8.11
CA ALA A 77 -7.21 0.67 -7.02
C ALA A 77 -8.02 0.26 -5.78
N ARG A 78 -7.89 -1.01 -5.38
CA ARG A 78 -8.61 -1.59 -4.23
C ARG A 78 -8.11 -1.08 -2.89
N ASN A 79 -6.88 -0.60 -2.84
CA ASN A 79 -6.29 -0.03 -1.64
C ASN A 79 -6.33 1.49 -1.75
N ARG A 80 -7.15 2.13 -0.89
CA ARG A 80 -7.20 3.57 -0.70
C ARG A 80 -6.92 3.87 0.77
N LEU A 81 -5.72 4.39 1.05
CA LEU A 81 -5.27 4.73 2.40
C LEU A 81 -5.17 6.25 2.49
N CYS A 82 -5.97 6.88 3.33
CA CYS A 82 -6.02 8.34 3.43
C CYS A 82 -5.50 8.84 4.76
N GLY A 83 -4.91 10.02 4.75
CA GLY A 83 -4.38 10.68 5.92
C GLY A 83 -3.71 11.99 5.56
N VAL A 84 -2.57 12.28 6.18
CA VAL A 84 -1.87 13.57 6.06
C VAL A 84 -0.43 13.38 5.62
N VAL A 85 0.04 14.26 4.75
CA VAL A 85 1.46 14.29 4.35
C VAL A 85 2.27 14.76 5.55
N ASN A 86 3.16 13.92 6.08
CA ASN A 86 4.00 14.27 7.24
C ASN A 86 5.45 14.60 6.85
N ARG A 87 5.92 14.18 5.66
CA ARG A 87 7.27 14.45 5.17
C ARG A 87 7.29 14.55 3.64
N ILE A 88 8.07 15.49 3.12
CA ILE A 88 8.35 15.65 1.69
C ILE A 88 9.86 15.85 1.52
N GLU A 89 10.48 15.05 0.67
CA GLU A 89 11.90 15.16 0.31
C GLU A 89 12.03 15.22 -1.21
N LYS A 90 12.34 16.42 -1.72
CA LYS A 90 12.53 16.64 -3.15
C LYS A 90 13.94 16.21 -3.57
N GLY A 91 14.02 15.25 -4.48
CA GLY A 91 15.25 14.85 -5.15
C GLY A 91 15.42 15.53 -6.51
N ALA A 92 16.51 15.20 -7.20
CA ALA A 92 16.82 15.75 -8.52
C ALA A 92 15.78 15.38 -9.59
N VAL A 93 15.25 14.14 -9.53
CA VAL A 93 14.31 13.61 -10.53
C VAL A 93 12.90 13.43 -9.94
N ASN A 94 12.81 12.94 -8.71
CA ASN A 94 11.57 12.54 -8.06
C ASN A 94 11.46 13.16 -6.67
N THR A 95 10.24 13.22 -6.15
CA THR A 95 9.95 13.59 -4.76
C THR A 95 9.53 12.35 -3.98
N GLU A 96 10.16 12.12 -2.82
CA GLU A 96 9.71 11.17 -1.81
C GLU A 96 8.69 11.86 -0.89
N VAL A 97 7.49 11.28 -0.79
CA VAL A 97 6.43 11.78 0.08
C VAL A 97 6.05 10.69 1.07
N THR A 98 6.01 11.02 2.35
CA THR A 98 5.51 10.14 3.40
C THR A 98 4.13 10.59 3.83
N LEU A 99 3.17 9.66 3.73
CA LEU A 99 1.79 9.81 4.16
C LEU A 99 1.61 9.10 5.50
N ASP A 100 1.20 9.82 6.53
CA ASP A 100 0.69 9.26 7.77
C ASP A 100 -0.80 8.93 7.58
N PHE A 101 -1.18 7.67 7.76
CA PHE A 101 -2.58 7.24 7.67
C PHE A 101 -3.10 6.68 9.00
N GLY A 102 -2.46 7.05 10.11
CA GLY A 102 -2.92 6.81 11.48
C GLY A 102 -2.37 5.54 12.13
N ASN A 103 -2.45 5.49 13.46
CA ASN A 103 -1.94 4.39 14.30
C ASN A 103 -0.46 4.05 14.02
N ASP A 104 0.38 5.08 13.96
CA ASP A 104 1.80 5.01 13.61
C ASP A 104 2.12 4.35 12.25
N ASN A 105 1.10 4.20 11.39
CA ASN A 105 1.31 3.67 10.06
C ASN A 105 1.61 4.78 9.07
N THR A 106 2.74 4.63 8.39
CA THR A 106 3.15 5.52 7.31
C THR A 106 3.28 4.78 6.00
N LEU A 107 3.04 5.48 4.90
CA LEU A 107 3.26 4.99 3.54
C LEU A 107 4.15 5.98 2.78
N VAL A 108 5.26 5.47 2.25
CA VAL A 108 6.21 6.21 1.41
C VAL A 108 5.87 6.01 -0.06
N ALA A 109 5.65 7.12 -0.76
CA ALA A 109 5.47 7.20 -2.21
C ALA A 109 6.64 7.91 -2.88
N ILE A 110 7.02 7.45 -4.08
CA ILE A 110 7.92 8.18 -4.97
C ILE A 110 7.08 8.69 -6.13
N ILE A 111 6.94 10.01 -6.25
CA ILE A 111 6.21 10.68 -7.34
C ILE A 111 7.17 11.57 -8.13
N THR A 112 6.81 11.93 -9.36
CA THR A 112 7.63 12.87 -10.14
C THR A 112 7.59 14.26 -9.50
N ASN A 113 8.62 15.06 -9.75
CA ASN A 113 8.65 16.45 -9.30
C ASN A 113 7.48 17.25 -9.90
N GLU A 114 7.06 16.93 -11.12
CA GLU A 114 5.89 17.50 -11.80
C GLU A 114 4.59 17.15 -11.06
N SER A 115 4.40 15.89 -10.66
CA SER A 115 3.24 15.48 -9.86
C SER A 115 3.19 16.23 -8.52
N GLN A 116 4.33 16.39 -7.86
CA GLN A 116 4.40 17.17 -6.63
C GLN A 116 3.99 18.64 -6.85
N ASN A 117 4.45 19.27 -7.95
CA ASN A 117 4.09 20.64 -8.29
C ASN A 117 2.60 20.80 -8.64
N LEU A 118 2.00 19.79 -9.29
CA LEU A 118 0.57 19.77 -9.64
C LEU A 118 -0.32 19.55 -8.41
N LEU A 119 0.03 18.58 -7.57
CA LEU A 119 -0.71 18.24 -6.35
C LEU A 119 -0.54 19.31 -5.27
N LYS A 120 0.57 20.06 -5.31
CA LYS A 120 0.90 21.16 -4.37
C LYS A 120 0.89 20.70 -2.91
N PHE A 121 1.30 19.46 -2.64
CA PHE A 121 1.37 19.00 -1.26
C PHE A 121 2.36 19.82 -0.44
N SER A 122 1.94 20.16 0.76
CA SER A 122 2.78 20.64 1.86
C SER A 122 2.64 19.67 3.05
N ILE A 123 3.56 19.75 4.01
CA ILE A 123 3.38 19.04 5.28
C ILE A 123 2.05 19.47 5.92
N GLY A 124 1.24 18.50 6.35
CA GLY A 124 -0.12 18.69 6.84
C GLY A 124 -1.20 18.61 5.77
N SER A 125 -0.85 18.53 4.49
CA SER A 125 -1.84 18.39 3.41
C SER A 125 -2.60 17.07 3.54
N PRO A 126 -3.94 17.07 3.43
CA PRO A 126 -4.70 15.84 3.37
C PRO A 126 -4.52 15.17 1.99
N ALA A 127 -4.23 13.88 2.00
CA ALA A 127 -3.95 13.11 0.79
C ALA A 127 -4.42 11.66 0.93
N CYS A 128 -4.58 10.99 -0.21
CA CYS A 128 -4.85 9.57 -0.28
C CYS A 128 -3.81 8.86 -1.14
N ALA A 129 -3.38 7.70 -0.68
CA ALA A 129 -2.58 6.75 -1.42
C ALA A 129 -3.46 5.69 -2.07
N LEU A 130 -3.27 5.48 -3.36
CA LEU A 130 -3.92 4.46 -4.16
C LEU A 130 -2.90 3.40 -4.56
N ILE A 131 -3.18 2.13 -4.24
CA ILE A 131 -2.37 0.98 -4.65
C ILE A 131 -3.26 -0.07 -5.28
N LYS A 132 -2.91 -0.51 -6.49
CA LYS A 132 -3.60 -1.63 -7.12
C LYS A 132 -3.28 -2.92 -6.36
N ALA A 133 -4.26 -3.81 -6.18
CA ALA A 133 -4.04 -5.06 -5.43
C ALA A 133 -2.95 -5.95 -6.04
N SER A 134 -2.75 -5.90 -7.36
CA SER A 134 -1.65 -6.58 -8.06
C SER A 134 -0.26 -5.98 -7.81
N ASN A 135 -0.18 -4.83 -7.14
CA ASN A 135 1.04 -4.13 -6.75
C ASN A 135 1.28 -4.24 -5.23
N VAL A 136 0.78 -5.31 -4.63
CA VAL A 136 1.04 -5.68 -3.24
C VAL A 136 1.65 -7.08 -3.25
N LEU A 137 2.92 -7.18 -2.85
CA LEU A 137 3.55 -8.47 -2.64
C LEU A 137 3.26 -8.95 -1.22
N LEU A 138 3.20 -10.27 -1.03
CA LEU A 138 2.97 -10.87 0.27
C LEU A 138 4.21 -11.62 0.74
N ALA A 139 4.50 -11.52 2.03
CA ALA A 139 5.53 -12.30 2.71
C ALA A 139 4.99 -12.83 4.04
N VAL A 140 5.57 -13.92 4.52
CA VAL A 140 5.30 -14.51 5.85
C VAL A 140 6.63 -14.68 6.57
N ASP A 141 6.60 -14.76 7.90
CA ASP A 141 7.78 -15.17 8.65
C ASP A 141 8.14 -16.63 8.33
N ALA A 142 9.44 -16.93 8.35
CA ALA A 142 9.97 -18.26 8.06
C ALA A 142 9.65 -19.26 9.17
#